data_AF-A0A6S6SM98-F1
#
_entry.id   AF-A0A6S6SM98-F1
#
_cell.length_a   1.000
_cell.length_b   1.000
_cell.length_c   1.000
_cell.angle_alpha   90.00
_cell.angle_beta   90.00
_cell.angle_gamma   90.00
#
_symmetry.space_group_name_H-M   'P 1'
#
loop_
_entity.id
_entity.type
_entity.pdbx_description
1 polymer ?
#
loop_
_entity_poly.entity_id
_entity_poly.type
_entity_poly.pdbx_seq_one_letter_code
_entity_poly.pdbx_strand_id
1 'polypeptide(L)'
;MKLFKIKGLHMGTLMLAIGAGLLYNMIVFYICEEKSLKNADFSDMKCLIQEEVDMSECFETYNTIQYMMYFLASAFIFGVLATKFFLIPAGVDLAGLMAYVFIPSLLGSLLILLVKWRFQPFVKLVSSFMYGSGYLTATGIAVALVYFLGQ
;
A
#
# COMPACT_ATOMS: atom_id res chain seq x y z
N MET A 1 -0.80 26.87 28.93
CA MET A 1 0.41 26.36 28.24
C MET A 1 0.60 24.82 28.28
N LYS A 2 -0.27 24.03 28.94
CA LYS A 2 -0.23 22.54 28.87
C LYS A 2 -0.97 21.93 27.66
N LEU A 3 -1.94 22.64 27.06
CA LEU A 3 -2.71 22.14 25.91
C LEU A 3 -1.90 21.98 24.61
N PHE A 4 -0.89 22.82 24.39
CA PHE A 4 -0.11 22.81 23.14
C PHE A 4 0.91 21.66 23.09
N LYS A 5 1.36 21.17 24.25
CA LYS A 5 2.36 20.10 24.35
C LYS A 5 1.77 18.72 24.07
N ILE A 6 0.45 18.56 24.26
CA ILE A 6 -0.28 17.30 24.02
C ILE A 6 -0.58 17.13 22.53
N LYS A 7 -1.07 18.18 21.84
CA LYS A 7 -1.35 18.14 20.39
C LYS A 7 -0.12 17.81 19.51
N GLY A 8 1.07 18.29 19.88
CA GLY A 8 2.29 18.04 19.11
C GLY A 8 2.77 16.59 19.15
N LEU A 9 2.56 15.89 20.26
CA LEU A 9 2.95 14.48 20.41
C LEU A 9 2.08 13.56 19.53
N HIS A 10 0.78 13.83 19.47
CA HIS A 10 -0.18 13.11 18.63
C HIS A 10 0.14 13.24 17.13
N MET A 11 0.44 14.46 16.69
CA MET A 11 0.78 14.74 15.30
C MET A 11 2.14 14.13 14.91
N GLY A 12 3.12 14.17 15.81
CA GLY A 12 4.44 13.58 15.59
C GLY A 12 4.39 12.05 15.43
N THR A 13 3.67 11.35 16.31
CA THR A 13 3.49 9.90 16.20
C THR A 13 2.75 9.51 14.92
N LEU A 14 1.73 10.28 14.53
CA LEU A 14 1.02 10.08 13.27
C LEU A 14 1.95 10.21 12.05
N MET A 15 2.77 11.26 12.01
CA MET A 15 3.73 11.46 10.90
C MET A 15 4.77 10.35 10.84
N LEU A 16 5.27 9.89 11.98
CA LEU A 16 6.20 8.77 12.05
C LEU A 16 5.54 7.46 11.59
N ALA A 17 4.30 7.22 11.98
CA ALA A 17 3.53 6.05 11.53
C ALA A 17 3.28 6.09 10.01
N ILE A 18 2.90 7.25 9.47
CA ILE A 18 2.73 7.47 8.02
C ILE A 18 4.04 7.21 7.28
N GLY A 19 5.15 7.78 7.75
CA GLY A 19 6.46 7.60 7.13
C GLY A 19 6.93 6.14 7.17
N ALA A 20 6.79 5.48 8.31
CA ALA A 20 7.14 4.07 8.48
C ALA A 20 6.25 3.17 7.61
N GLY A 21 4.94 3.43 7.60
CA GLY A 21 3.96 2.72 6.77
C GLY A 21 4.24 2.86 5.29
N LEU A 22 4.58 4.07 4.83
CA LEU A 22 4.96 4.33 3.45
C LEU A 22 6.23 3.56 3.07
N LEU A 23 7.32 3.73 3.83
CA LEU A 23 8.61 3.11 3.49
C LEU A 23 8.55 1.58 3.53
N TYR A 24 7.98 1.00 4.58
CA TYR A 24 7.87 -0.46 4.71
C TYR A 24 7.07 -1.05 3.55
N ASN A 25 5.87 -0.52 3.29
CA ASN A 25 5.00 -1.08 2.25
C ASN A 25 5.54 -0.82 0.84
N MET A 26 6.27 0.28 0.62
CA MET A 26 6.92 0.54 -0.66
C MET A 26 8.04 -0.46 -0.94
N ILE A 27 8.86 -0.81 0.07
CA ILE A 27 9.89 -1.83 -0.07
C ILE A 27 9.27 -3.19 -0.36
N VAL A 28 8.25 -3.59 0.41
CA VAL A 28 7.58 -4.89 0.22
C VAL A 28 6.92 -4.96 -1.15
N PHE A 29 6.24 -3.89 -1.58
CA PHE A 29 5.63 -3.82 -2.89
C PHE A 29 6.67 -3.96 -4.01
N TYR A 30 7.80 -3.25 -3.93
CA TYR A 30 8.86 -3.34 -4.94
C TYR A 30 9.44 -4.75 -5.04
N ILE A 31 9.65 -5.44 -3.90
CA ILE A 31 10.12 -6.83 -3.89
C ILE A 31 9.08 -7.77 -4.51
N CYS A 32 7.80 -7.61 -4.15
CA CYS A 32 6.71 -8.43 -4.70
C CYS A 32 6.57 -8.21 -6.20
N GLU A 33 6.69 -6.97 -6.65
CA GLU A 33 6.61 -6.59 -8.04
C GLU A 33 7.80 -7.08 -8.86
N GLU A 34 9.05 -6.96 -8.36
CA GLU A 34 10.23 -7.48 -9.06
C GLU A 34 10.16 -9.00 -9.22
N LYS A 35 9.68 -9.72 -8.19
CA LYS A 35 9.47 -11.17 -8.27
C LYS A 35 8.31 -11.55 -9.19
N SER A 36 7.26 -10.74 -9.24
CA SER A 36 6.14 -10.91 -10.17
C SER A 36 6.56 -10.74 -11.63
N LEU A 37 7.49 -9.81 -11.90
CA LEU A 37 7.95 -9.49 -13.25
C LEU A 37 9.14 -10.33 -13.74
N LYS A 38 9.89 -10.99 -12.84
CA LYS A 38 11.05 -11.83 -13.22
C LYS A 38 10.68 -13.07 -14.04
N ASN A 39 9.44 -13.54 -13.95
CA ASN A 39 8.93 -14.63 -14.77
C ASN A 39 8.16 -14.14 -16.00
N ALA A 40 8.16 -12.84 -16.28
CA ALA A 40 7.47 -12.28 -17.43
C ALA A 40 8.41 -12.24 -18.64
N ASP A 41 8.24 -13.17 -19.56
CA ASP A 41 8.86 -13.07 -20.89
C ASP A 41 8.23 -11.87 -21.60
N PHE A 42 9.03 -10.81 -21.83
CA PHE A 42 8.55 -9.56 -22.43
C PHE A 42 8.13 -9.73 -23.91
N SER A 43 8.32 -10.92 -24.51
CA SER A 43 7.72 -11.28 -25.80
C SER A 43 6.21 -11.49 -25.72
N ASP A 44 5.67 -11.88 -24.56
CA ASP A 44 4.23 -12.09 -24.31
C ASP A 44 3.50 -10.81 -23.88
N MET A 45 4.21 -9.71 -23.60
CA MET A 45 3.58 -8.40 -23.41
C MET A 45 2.91 -7.85 -24.69
N LYS A 46 3.07 -8.50 -25.84
CA LYS A 46 2.23 -8.25 -27.03
C LYS A 46 0.75 -8.61 -26.80
N CYS A 47 0.46 -9.47 -25.81
CA CYS A 47 -0.89 -9.85 -25.41
C CYS A 47 -1.68 -8.67 -24.80
N LEU A 48 -1.00 -7.69 -24.21
CA LEU A 48 -1.64 -6.46 -23.65
C LEU A 48 -1.97 -5.40 -24.71
N ILE A 49 -1.47 -5.54 -25.93
CA ILE A 49 -1.65 -4.60 -27.04
C ILE A 49 -2.66 -5.13 -28.07
N GLN A 50 -2.95 -6.44 -28.07
CA GLN A 50 -3.97 -7.05 -28.90
C GLN A 50 -5.32 -7.10 -28.17
N GLU A 51 -6.31 -6.48 -28.79
CA GLU A 51 -7.56 -5.97 -28.23
C GLU A 51 -8.58 -7.02 -27.75
N GLU A 52 -8.25 -8.32 -27.69
CA GLU A 52 -9.26 -9.38 -27.47
C GLU A 52 -8.75 -10.61 -26.68
N VAL A 53 -7.81 -10.46 -25.75
CA VAL A 53 -7.43 -11.60 -24.88
C VAL A 53 -7.88 -11.33 -23.44
N ASP A 54 -8.60 -12.31 -22.88
CA ASP A 54 -9.17 -12.30 -21.54
C ASP A 54 -8.10 -11.91 -20.50
N MET A 55 -8.29 -10.74 -19.87
CA MET A 55 -7.37 -10.20 -18.85
C MET A 55 -7.08 -11.24 -17.74
N SER A 56 -8.03 -12.14 -17.47
CA SER A 56 -7.94 -13.21 -16.47
C SER A 56 -6.82 -14.22 -16.78
N GLU A 57 -6.69 -14.70 -18.02
CA GLU A 57 -5.67 -15.70 -18.41
C GLU A 57 -4.25 -15.11 -18.34
N CYS A 58 -4.12 -13.82 -18.67
CA CYS A 58 -2.85 -13.12 -18.59
C CYS A 58 -2.41 -12.97 -17.11
N PHE A 59 -3.32 -12.59 -16.21
CA PHE A 59 -3.02 -12.45 -14.77
C PHE A 59 -2.79 -13.78 -14.02
N GLU A 60 -3.33 -14.90 -14.49
CA GLU A 60 -3.04 -16.24 -13.93
C GLU A 60 -1.67 -16.78 -14.37
N THR A 61 -1.23 -16.46 -15.60
CA THR A 61 0.07 -16.89 -16.13
C THR A 61 1.23 -16.19 -15.40
N TYR A 62 1.00 -14.96 -14.94
CA TYR A 62 1.94 -14.26 -14.06
C TYR A 62 1.60 -14.57 -12.59
N ASN A 63 2.55 -15.00 -11.76
CA ASN A 63 2.37 -15.16 -10.31
C ASN A 63 2.02 -13.85 -9.54
N THR A 64 1.60 -12.81 -10.26
CA THR A 64 1.14 -11.49 -9.81
C THR A 64 0.08 -11.58 -8.74
N ILE A 65 -0.90 -12.49 -8.86
CA ILE A 65 -1.96 -12.66 -7.86
C ILE A 65 -1.36 -13.10 -6.52
N GLN A 66 -0.46 -14.08 -6.52
CA GLN A 66 0.18 -14.58 -5.30
C GLN A 66 1.03 -13.49 -4.62
N TYR A 67 1.84 -12.76 -5.38
CA TYR A 67 2.67 -11.67 -4.85
C TYR A 67 1.85 -10.47 -4.38
N MET A 68 0.72 -10.19 -5.01
CA MET A 68 -0.22 -9.18 -4.55
C MET A 68 -0.90 -9.58 -3.23
N MET A 69 -1.23 -10.86 -3.06
CA MET A 69 -1.75 -11.38 -1.80
C MET A 69 -0.71 -11.30 -0.67
N TYR A 70 0.57 -11.56 -0.95
CA TYR A 70 1.64 -11.36 0.03
C TYR A 70 1.78 -9.88 0.43
N PHE A 71 1.69 -8.96 -0.54
CA PHE A 71 1.67 -7.53 -0.26
C PHE A 71 0.48 -7.15 0.63
N LEU A 72 -0.74 -7.55 0.26
CA LEU A 72 -1.96 -7.30 1.05
C LEU A 72 -1.83 -7.82 2.49
N ALA A 73 -1.37 -9.05 2.67
CA ALA A 73 -1.17 -9.64 3.99
C ALA A 73 -0.13 -8.88 4.82
N SER A 74 1.00 -8.49 4.20
CA SER A 74 2.04 -7.71 4.88
C SER A 74 1.56 -6.33 5.30
N ALA A 75 0.81 -5.64 4.43
CA ALA A 75 0.24 -4.32 4.69
C ALA A 75 -0.84 -4.40 5.79
N PHE A 76 -1.63 -5.46 5.80
CA PHE A 76 -2.62 -5.72 6.83
C PHE A 76 -1.97 -5.94 8.20
N ILE A 77 -0.99 -6.84 8.30
CA ILE A 77 -0.28 -7.11 9.55
C ILE A 77 0.38 -5.83 10.08
N PHE A 78 1.06 -5.10 9.19
CA PHE A 78 1.69 -3.83 9.57
C PHE A 78 0.65 -2.80 10.03
N GLY A 79 -0.48 -2.68 9.33
CA GLY A 79 -1.58 -1.80 9.68
C GLY A 79 -2.18 -2.12 11.05
N VAL A 80 -2.35 -3.41 11.38
CA VAL A 80 -2.84 -3.85 12.70
C VAL A 80 -1.84 -3.47 13.79
N LEU A 81 -0.55 -3.75 13.59
CA LEU A 81 0.50 -3.43 14.56
C LEU A 81 0.62 -1.91 14.77
N ALA A 82 0.66 -1.14 13.68
CA ALA A 82 0.72 0.32 13.72
C ALA A 82 -0.48 0.90 14.47
N THR A 83 -1.68 0.41 14.18
CA THR A 83 -2.92 0.91 14.80
C THR A 83 -2.99 0.56 16.28
N LYS A 84 -2.71 -0.70 16.63
CA LYS A 84 -2.84 -1.21 18.00
C LYS A 84 -1.77 -0.67 18.94
N PHE A 85 -0.51 -0.58 18.50
CA PHE A 85 0.61 -0.23 19.38
C PHE A 85 1.01 1.25 19.33
N PHE A 86 0.74 1.94 18.21
CA PHE A 86 1.21 3.32 18.03
C PHE A 86 0.06 4.32 17.93
N LEU A 87 -0.95 4.09 17.08
CA LEU A 87 -1.97 5.12 16.79
C LEU A 87 -3.04 5.23 17.90
N ILE A 88 -3.63 4.11 18.34
CA ILE A 88 -4.66 4.13 19.40
C ILE A 88 -4.07 4.52 20.76
N PRO A 89 -2.94 3.97 21.23
CA PRO A 89 -2.35 4.38 22.51
C PRO A 89 -1.89 5.83 22.51
N ALA A 90 -1.52 6.36 21.34
CA ALA A 90 -1.25 7.78 21.17
C ALA A 90 -2.52 8.62 21.08
N GLY A 91 -3.74 8.10 21.25
CA GLY A 91 -4.97 8.90 21.24
C GLY A 91 -5.23 9.63 19.92
N VAL A 92 -4.80 9.06 18.79
CA VAL A 92 -5.04 9.62 17.46
C VAL A 92 -6.53 9.51 17.12
N ASP A 93 -7.13 10.62 16.72
CA ASP A 93 -8.55 10.68 16.35
C ASP A 93 -8.84 9.94 15.04
N LEU A 94 -10.11 9.65 14.76
CA LEU A 94 -10.55 8.94 13.55
C LEU A 94 -10.02 9.60 12.27
N ALA A 95 -10.00 10.93 12.22
CA ALA A 95 -9.43 11.68 11.10
C ALA A 95 -7.93 11.38 10.89
N GLY A 96 -7.17 11.19 11.97
CA GLY A 96 -5.76 10.82 11.91
C GLY A 96 -5.55 9.36 11.50
N LEU A 97 -6.44 8.45 11.91
CA LEU A 97 -6.43 7.06 11.44
C LEU A 97 -6.72 6.99 9.94
N MET A 98 -7.68 7.77 9.44
CA MET A 98 -7.94 7.89 8.01
C MET A 98 -6.74 8.51 7.28
N ALA A 99 -6.09 9.52 7.85
CA ALA A 99 -4.87 10.10 7.28
C ALA A 99 -3.74 9.06 7.17
N TYR A 100 -3.59 8.16 8.14
CA TYR A 100 -2.65 7.04 8.08
C TYR A 100 -2.96 6.06 6.94
N VAL A 101 -4.23 5.88 6.58
CA VAL A 101 -4.65 5.00 5.48
C VAL A 101 -4.51 5.67 4.11
N PHE A 102 -4.94 6.93 3.99
CA PHE A 102 -5.01 7.64 2.71
C PHE A 102 -3.68 8.31 2.30
N ILE A 103 -2.91 8.87 3.22
CA ILE A 103 -1.70 9.60 2.86
C ILE A 103 -0.63 8.67 2.27
N PRO A 104 -0.28 7.53 2.90
CA PRO A 104 0.68 6.60 2.32
C PRO A 104 0.22 5.99 1.01
N SER A 105 -1.08 5.68 0.86
CA SER A 105 -1.60 5.10 -0.39
C SER A 105 -1.47 6.07 -1.56
N LEU A 106 -1.84 7.34 -1.37
CA LEU A 106 -1.70 8.38 -2.40
C LEU A 106 -0.23 8.70 -2.69
N LEU A 107 0.59 8.89 -1.65
CA LEU A 107 2.01 9.22 -1.82
C LEU A 107 2.80 8.06 -2.44
N GLY A 108 2.57 6.83 -2.01
CA GLY A 108 3.26 5.68 -2.59
C GLY A 108 2.82 5.41 -4.03
N SER A 109 1.53 5.59 -4.35
CA SER A 109 1.04 5.54 -5.73
C SER A 109 1.73 6.58 -6.61
N LEU A 110 1.86 7.82 -6.11
CA LEU A 110 2.55 8.90 -6.81
C LEU A 110 4.05 8.61 -6.96
N LEU A 111 4.71 8.08 -5.93
CA LEU A 111 6.13 7.72 -5.99
C LEU A 111 6.39 6.64 -7.04
N ILE A 112 5.53 5.63 -7.15
CA ILE A 112 5.63 4.60 -8.20
C ILE A 112 5.48 5.24 -9.59
N LEU A 113 4.56 6.20 -9.74
CA LEU A 113 4.41 6.99 -10.97
C LEU A 113 5.60 7.92 -11.27
N LEU A 114 6.42 8.29 -10.29
CA LEU A 114 7.58 9.16 -10.53
C LEU A 114 8.85 8.35 -10.79
N VAL A 115 9.07 7.26 -10.05
CA VAL A 115 10.34 6.51 -10.05
C VAL A 115 10.46 5.54 -11.23
N LYS A 116 9.36 4.94 -11.70
CA LYS A 116 9.40 3.97 -12.81
C LYS A 116 9.53 4.65 -14.18
N TRP A 117 10.73 5.10 -14.53
CA TRP A 117 11.04 5.67 -15.86
C TRP A 117 11.34 4.62 -16.94
N ARG A 118 11.69 3.39 -16.55
CA ARG A 118 12.18 2.35 -17.47
C ARG A 118 11.08 1.40 -18.01
N PHE A 119 9.88 1.43 -17.45
CA PHE A 119 8.77 0.54 -17.84
C PHE A 119 7.76 1.26 -18.75
N GLN A 120 7.04 0.49 -19.58
CA GLN A 120 5.95 1.01 -20.40
C GLN A 120 4.91 1.77 -19.54
N PRO A 121 4.30 2.86 -20.05
CA PRO A 121 3.40 3.72 -19.28
C PRO A 121 2.18 2.98 -18.71
N PHE A 122 1.70 1.93 -19.38
CA PHE A 122 0.56 1.13 -18.91
C PHE A 122 0.88 0.31 -17.65
N VAL A 123 1.99 -0.42 -17.64
CA VAL A 123 2.44 -1.24 -16.48
C VAL A 123 2.64 -0.38 -15.23
N LYS A 124 3.12 0.85 -15.44
CA LYS A 124 3.33 1.84 -14.39
C LYS A 124 2.02 2.32 -13.77
N LEU A 125 0.99 2.54 -14.58
CA LEU A 125 -0.33 2.96 -14.12
C LEU A 125 -1.02 1.85 -13.33
N VAL A 126 -0.97 0.61 -13.85
CA VAL A 126 -1.53 -0.57 -13.17
C VAL A 126 -0.81 -0.79 -11.83
N SER A 127 0.51 -0.74 -11.80
CA SER A 127 1.30 -0.90 -10.57
C SER A 127 0.98 0.16 -9.51
N SER A 128 0.92 1.44 -9.91
CA SER A 128 0.53 2.54 -9.02
C SER A 128 -0.86 2.33 -8.44
N PHE A 129 -1.83 1.94 -9.28
CA PHE A 129 -3.19 1.65 -8.83
C PHE A 129 -3.25 0.44 -7.88
N MET A 130 -2.51 -0.62 -8.18
CA MET A 130 -2.44 -1.82 -7.33
C MET A 130 -1.85 -1.53 -5.95
N TYR A 131 -0.79 -0.71 -5.89
CA TYR A 131 -0.24 -0.26 -4.60
C TYR A 131 -1.28 0.53 -3.81
N GLY A 132 -1.88 1.56 -4.43
CA GLY A 132 -2.82 2.43 -3.75
C GLY A 132 -4.06 1.70 -3.24
N SER A 133 -4.71 0.92 -4.11
CA SER A 133 -5.90 0.15 -3.78
C SER A 133 -5.61 -0.98 -2.78
N GLY A 134 -4.50 -1.70 -2.95
CA GLY A 134 -4.09 -2.75 -2.04
C GLY A 134 -3.77 -2.22 -0.64
N TYR A 135 -3.00 -1.13 -0.56
CA TYR A 135 -2.69 -0.48 0.71
C TYR A 135 -3.96 0.03 1.40
N LEU A 136 -4.82 0.74 0.67
CA LEU A 136 -6.10 1.27 1.19
C LEU A 136 -6.96 0.16 1.78
N THR A 137 -7.11 -0.94 1.05
CA THR A 137 -7.95 -2.05 1.46
C THR A 137 -7.36 -2.74 2.70
N ALA A 138 -6.08 -3.10 2.66
CA ALA A 138 -5.43 -3.81 3.76
C ALA A 138 -5.38 -2.98 5.04
N THR A 139 -4.92 -1.73 4.95
CA THR A 139 -4.80 -0.86 6.12
C THR A 139 -6.15 -0.32 6.59
N GLY A 140 -7.10 -0.07 5.69
CA GLY A 140 -8.46 0.32 6.04
C GLY A 140 -9.18 -0.77 6.83
N ILE A 141 -9.09 -2.03 6.38
CA ILE A 141 -9.66 -3.17 7.11
C ILE A 141 -8.92 -3.38 8.44
N ALA A 142 -7.60 -3.25 8.46
CA ALA A 142 -6.81 -3.37 9.70
C ALA A 142 -7.20 -2.31 10.74
N VAL A 143 -7.31 -1.05 10.32
CA VAL A 143 -7.74 0.06 11.18
C VAL A 143 -9.16 -0.18 11.68
N ALA A 144 -10.09 -0.56 10.79
CA ALA A 144 -11.46 -0.87 11.17
C ALA A 144 -11.52 -2.00 12.21
N LEU A 145 -10.81 -3.10 11.97
CA LEU A 145 -10.75 -4.24 12.90
C LEU A 145 -10.22 -3.82 14.27
N VAL A 146 -9.09 -3.13 14.33
CA VAL A 146 -8.49 -2.73 15.61
C VAL A 146 -9.35 -1.67 16.31
N TYR A 147 -10.00 -0.78 15.57
CA TYR A 147 -10.90 0.22 16.14
C TYR A 147 -12.17 -0.41 16.73
N PHE A 148 -12.77 -1.39 16.04
CA PHE A 148 -13.97 -2.08 16.52
C PHE A 148 -13.69 -3.14 17.60
N LEU A 149 -12.52 -3.78 17.59
CA LEU A 149 -12.13 -4.79 18.59
C LEU A 149 -11.35 -4.23 19.78
N GLY A 150 -10.81 -3.01 19.66
CA GLY A 150 -9.92 -2.38 20.63
C GLY A 150 -10.50 -1.16 21.34
N GLN A 151 -11.76 -0.80 21.06
CA GLN A 151 -12.60 -0.07 22.03
C GLN A 151 -13.03 -1.02 23.14
#